data_AF-N9NZQ7-F1
#
_entry.id   AF-N9NZQ7-F1
#
_cell.length_a   1.000
_cell.length_b   1.000
_cell.length_c   1.000
_cell.angle_alpha   90.00
_cell.angle_beta   90.00
_cell.angle_gamma   90.00
#
_symmetry.space_group_name_H-M   'P 1'
#
loop_
_entity.id
_entity.type
_entity.pdbx_description
1 polymer ?
#
loop_
_entity_poly.entity_id
_entity_poly.type
_entity_poly.pdbx_seq_one_letter_code
_entity_poly.pdbx_strand_id
1 'polypeptide(L)' 'MMHIKIGQQVKLAQFEHYIFTVTATHQDGSFTVETTLDGQQILSYQNLAQEMLRPVML' A
#
# COMPACT_ATOMS: atom_id res chain seq x y z
N MET A 1 16.97 3.39 -6.41
CA MET A 1 15.50 3.48 -6.28
C MET A 1 15.02 2.34 -5.39
N MET A 2 14.20 2.61 -4.36
CA MET A 2 13.45 1.53 -3.70
C MET A 2 12.33 1.07 -4.62
N HIS A 3 12.32 -0.21 -4.99
CA HIS A 3 11.23 -0.82 -5.75
C HIS A 3 10.21 -1.38 -4.77
N ILE A 4 8.99 -0.84 -4.79
CA ILE A 4 7.87 -1.38 -4.02
C ILE A 4 7.40 -2.67 -4.67
N LYS A 5 7.18 -3.72 -3.87
CA LYS A 5 6.78 -5.06 -4.35
C LYS A 5 5.52 -5.55 -3.64
N ILE A 6 4.81 -6.50 -4.26
CA ILE A 6 3.71 -7.24 -3.63
C ILE A 6 4.21 -7.88 -2.33
N GLY A 7 3.39 -7.84 -1.28
CA GLY A 7 3.71 -8.30 0.08
C GLY A 7 4.43 -7.27 0.94
N GLN A 8 4.89 -6.16 0.36
CA GLN A 8 5.57 -5.11 1.13
C GLN A 8 4.57 -4.28 1.94
N GLN A 9 4.96 -3.92 3.15
CA GLN A 9 4.22 -2.99 3.99
C GLN A 9 4.56 -1.54 3.65
N VAL A 10 3.51 -0.72 3.52
CA VAL A 10 3.59 0.69 3.16
C VAL A 10 2.59 1.50 3.98
N LYS A 11 2.88 2.78 4.15
CA LYS A 11 1.91 3.77 4.59
C LYS A 11 1.46 4.60 3.40
N LEU A 12 0.21 5.04 3.42
CA LEU A 12 -0.26 6.05 2.47
C LEU A 12 0.09 7.44 3.00
N ALA A 13 0.58 8.33 2.15
CA ALA A 13 0.98 9.68 2.54
C ALA A 13 -0.15 10.46 3.25
N GLN A 14 -1.40 10.19 2.88
CA GLN A 14 -2.60 10.81 3.46
C GLN A 14 -3.12 10.09 4.73
N PHE A 15 -2.62 8.89 5.03
CA PHE A 15 -3.10 8.04 6.12
C PHE A 15 -1.94 7.41 6.89
N GLU A 16 -1.17 8.24 7.60
CA GLU A 16 0.09 7.82 8.24
C GLU A 16 -0.08 6.84 9.42
N HIS A 17 -1.30 6.70 9.93
CA HIS A 17 -1.64 5.81 11.05
C HIS A 17 -1.92 4.36 10.63
N TYR A 18 -2.17 4.11 9.34
CA TYR A 18 -2.48 2.78 8.84
C TYR A 18 -1.30 2.19 8.07
N ILE A 19 -1.02 0.92 8.34
CA ILE A 19 -0.06 0.12 7.59
C ILE A 19 -0.85 -0.75 6.63
N PHE A 20 -0.58 -0.58 5.34
CA PHE A 20 -1.17 -1.37 4.28
C PHE A 20 -0.15 -2.37 3.75
N THR A 21 -0.62 -3.45 3.14
CA THR A 21 0.18 -4.41 2.39
C THR A 21 -0.10 -4.22 0.91
N VAL A 22 0.93 -4.16 0.08
CA VAL A 22 0.79 -4.14 -1.38
C VAL A 22 0.29 -5.51 -1.85
N THR A 23 -0.84 -5.54 -2.54
CA THR A 23 -1.46 -6.79 -3.01
C THR A 23 -1.40 -6.94 -4.53
N ALA A 24 -1.23 -5.84 -5.27
CA ALA A 24 -1.05 -5.88 -6.72
C ALA A 24 -0.14 -4.74 -7.21
N THR A 25 0.55 -5.02 -8.32
CA THR A 25 1.25 -4.05 -9.16
C THR A 25 0.62 -4.10 -10.55
N HIS A 26 0.21 -2.96 -11.08
CA HIS A 26 -0.47 -2.86 -12.38
C HIS A 26 0.52 -2.51 -13.50
N GLN A 27 0.14 -2.77 -14.75
CA GLN A 27 1.00 -2.53 -15.92
C GLN A 27 1.32 -1.05 -16.15
N ASP A 28 0.43 -0.15 -15.71
CA ASP A 28 0.62 1.30 -15.73
C ASP A 28 1.56 1.82 -14.62
N GLY A 29 2.03 0.93 -13.74
CA GLY A 29 2.95 1.27 -12.65
C GLY A 29 2.26 1.70 -11.35
N SER A 30 0.93 1.68 -11.30
CA SER A 30 0.18 1.89 -10.06
C SER A 30 0.09 0.61 -9.20
N PHE A 31 -0.38 0.77 -7.97
CA PHE A 31 -0.45 -0.29 -6.97
C PHE A 31 -1.85 -0.42 -6.37
N THR A 32 -2.17 -1.63 -5.91
CA THR A 32 -3.27 -1.89 -4.97
C THR A 32 -2.68 -2.20 -3.60
N VAL A 33 -3.28 -1.62 -2.55
CA VAL A 33 -2.90 -1.89 -1.16
C VAL A 33 -4.11 -2.19 -0.31
N GLU A 34 -3.93 -3.04 0.71
CA GLU A 34 -4.99 -3.46 1.62
C GLU A 34 -4.56 -3.40 3.08
N THR A 35 -5.51 -3.10 3.97
CA THR A 35 -5.36 -3.28 5.41
C THR A 35 -6.65 -3.81 6.02
N THR A 36 -6.54 -4.52 7.13
CA THR A 36 -7.69 -4.97 7.92
C THR A 36 -7.88 -4.02 9.11
N LEU A 37 -9.08 -3.48 9.26
CA LEU A 37 -9.54 -2.74 10.43
C LEU A 37 -10.32 -3.68 11.35
N ASP A 38 -9.94 -3.70 12.63
CA ASP A 38 -10.62 -4.42 13.71
C ASP A 38 -10.91 -5.91 13.38
N GLY A 39 -10.08 -6.52 12.52
CA GLY A 39 -10.21 -7.92 12.10
C GLY A 39 -11.40 -8.25 11.19
N GLN A 40 -12.26 -7.28 10.85
CA GLN A 40 -13.50 -7.55 10.09
C GLN A 40 -13.62 -6.76 8.79
N GLN A 41 -13.11 -5.53 8.74
CA GLN A 41 -13.28 -4.67 7.57
C GLN A 41 -11.96 -4.57 6.79
N ILE A 42 -11.99 -4.90 5.51
CA ILE A 42 -10.86 -4.68 4.60
C ILE A 42 -11.02 -3.31 3.95
N LEU A 43 -10.02 -2.44 4.10
CA LEU A 43 -9.87 -1.25 3.27
C LEU A 43 -8.95 -1.61 2.10
N SER A 44 -9.41 -1.40 0.88
CA SER A 44 -8.65 -1.64 -0.35
C SER A 44 -8.63 -0.38 -1.19
N TYR A 45 -7.42 0.07 -1.54
CA TYR A 45 -7.20 1.24 -2.39
C TYR A 45 -6.45 0.81 -3.66
N GLN A 46 -6.95 1.23 -4.81
CA GLN A 46 -6.44 0.87 -6.13
C GLN A 46 -5.90 2.11 -6.86
N ASN A 47 -5.14 1.89 -7.93
CA ASN A 47 -4.58 2.93 -8.79
C ASN A 47 -3.69 3.95 -8.04
N LEU A 48 -2.98 3.49 -7.01
CA LEU A 48 -2.10 4.36 -6.23
C LEU A 48 -0.77 4.54 -6.96
N ALA A 49 -0.34 5.78 -7.14
CA ALA A 49 0.99 6.08 -7.67
C ALA A 49 2.08 5.79 -6.62
N GLN A 50 3.30 5.49 -7.08
CA GLN A 50 4.43 5.19 -6.20
C GLN A 50 4.69 6.31 -5.17
N GLU A 51 4.54 7.58 -5.55
CA GLU A 51 4.78 8.74 -4.68
C GLU A 51 3.79 8.84 -3.49
N MET A 52 2.64 8.17 -3.59
CA MET A 52 1.66 8.09 -2.53
C MET A 52 2.04 7.07 -1.45
N LEU A 53 3.00 6.19 -1.76
CA LEU A 53 3.40 5.07 -0.90
C LEU A 53 4.72 5.41 -0.19
N ARG A 54 4.71 5.28 1.14
CA ARG A 54 5.91 5.36 1.98
C ARG A 54 6.25 3.97 2.48
N PRO A 55 7.38 3.36 2.06
CA PRO A 55 7.75 2.04 2.56
C PRO A 55 8.01 2.09 4.07
N VAL A 56 7.46 1.12 4.80
CA VAL A 56 7.83 0.92 6.20
C VAL A 56 9.19 0.21 6.19
N MET A 57 10.23 0.90 6.65
CA MET A 57 11.53 0.25 6.90
C MET A 57 11.44 -0.48 8.24
N LEU A 58 11.68 -1.78 8.23
CA LEU A 58 11.92 -2.58 9.43
C LEU A 58 13.39 -2.43 9.87
#